data_AF-A0A2A4RQG7-F1
#
_entry.id   AF-A0A2A4RQG7-F1
#
_cell.length_a   1.000
_cell.length_b   1.000
_cell.length_c   1.000
_cell.angle_alpha   90.00
_cell.angle_beta   90.00
_cell.angle_gamma   90.00
#
_symmetry.space_group_name_H-M   'P 1'
#
loop_
_entity.id
_entity.type
_entity.pdbx_description
1 polymer ?
#
loop_
_entity_poly.entity_id
_entity_poly.type
_entity_poly.pdbx_seq_one_letter_code
_entity_poly.pdbx_strand_id
1 'polypeptide(L)'
;MRHRHPFAIGLTGFILATGLATAPSMAMTTSFCFQEAQPSVMDIQIELIHQSMTPDVLCAAGLTANETSSLLTFAIGAIQADWDTVFSTQTALNELDGQRTSLEQSLKSSGLDDSTRASLESQLNAVEALIASHQATLNGVRATIETAVLNSMSTDDRTRFQQINANSARNVPMEYRILDLTEDQWADLRHAFAVVKTNDEPTPEATQVIAGYNTQYDVNLVRVYLDTNQTAVNTAYMQAMSAVGS
;
A
#
# COMPACT_ATOMS: atom_id res chain seq x y z
N MET A 1 -16.10 51.40 39.00
CA MET A 1 -14.83 50.80 39.45
C MET A 1 -15.04 49.32 39.72
N ARG A 2 -14.80 48.46 38.74
CA ARG A 2 -14.68 47.00 38.90
C ARG A 2 -13.57 46.53 37.96
N HIS A 3 -12.69 45.70 38.52
CA HIS A 3 -11.38 45.33 38.01
C HIS A 3 -11.44 44.57 36.67
N ARG A 4 -10.61 45.01 35.73
CA ARG A 4 -10.15 44.21 34.58
C ARG A 4 -9.02 43.30 35.06
N HIS A 5 -9.18 41.99 34.88
CA HIS A 5 -8.07 41.04 34.90
C HIS A 5 -7.48 40.95 33.49
N PRO A 6 -6.17 41.09 33.29
CA PRO A 6 -5.52 40.70 32.05
C PRO A 6 -5.24 39.19 32.08
N PHE A 7 -5.76 38.46 31.09
CA PHE A 7 -5.27 37.12 30.77
C PHE A 7 -3.94 37.26 30.03
N ALA A 8 -2.86 36.85 30.69
CA ALA A 8 -1.58 36.59 30.07
C ALA A 8 -1.66 35.24 29.34
N ILE A 9 -1.75 35.27 28.01
CA ILE A 9 -1.51 34.09 27.18
C ILE A 9 -0.01 34.08 26.90
N GLY A 10 0.68 33.11 27.49
CA GLY A 10 2.09 32.86 27.30
C GLY A 10 2.37 32.53 25.83
N LEU A 11 3.07 33.42 25.16
CA LEU A 11 3.64 33.23 23.84
C LEU A 11 4.89 32.34 24.00
N THR A 12 4.73 31.02 24.01
CA THR A 12 5.87 30.10 23.81
C THR A 12 6.27 30.19 22.34
N GLY A 13 7.21 31.09 22.06
CA GLY A 13 7.85 31.23 20.76
C GLY A 13 8.56 29.93 20.38
N PHE A 14 8.09 29.29 19.33
CA PHE A 14 8.82 28.23 18.66
C PHE A 14 9.86 28.90 17.74
N ILE A 15 11.12 28.90 18.17
CA ILE A 15 12.23 29.39 17.36
C ILE A 15 12.48 28.34 16.28
N LEU A 16 12.13 28.67 15.02
CA LEU A 16 12.67 28.00 13.85
C LEU A 16 14.17 28.29 13.80
N ALA A 17 14.99 27.30 14.15
CA ALA A 17 16.43 27.37 13.98
C ALA A 17 16.78 27.09 12.50
N THR A 18 16.92 28.15 11.71
CA THR A 18 17.69 28.13 10.46
C THR A 18 19.17 28.19 10.83
N GLY A 19 19.88 27.06 10.71
CA GLY A 19 21.29 26.94 11.05
C GLY A 19 22.05 26.09 10.04
N LEU A 20 22.44 26.70 8.93
CA LEU A 20 23.45 26.18 8.01
C LEU A 20 24.82 26.73 8.45
N ALA A 21 25.61 25.99 9.24
CA ALA A 21 27.08 26.12 9.32
C ALA A 21 27.70 25.02 10.20
N THR A 22 28.73 24.39 9.62
CA THR A 22 29.60 23.33 10.12
C THR A 22 30.30 23.60 11.46
N ALA A 23 30.24 22.64 12.37
CA ALA A 23 31.25 22.40 13.42
C ALA A 23 31.38 20.88 13.68
N PRO A 24 32.60 20.34 13.85
CA PRO A 24 32.80 18.93 14.15
C PRO A 24 32.53 18.71 15.64
N SER A 25 31.31 18.32 16.00
CA SER A 25 31.03 17.80 17.34
C SER A 25 31.49 16.34 17.40
N MET A 26 32.31 16.03 18.41
CA MET A 26 32.68 14.66 18.73
C MET A 26 31.40 13.87 19.00
N ALA A 27 31.09 12.94 18.11
CA ALA A 27 30.00 11.99 18.29
C ALA A 27 30.34 11.11 19.50
N MET A 28 29.78 11.44 20.65
CA MET A 28 29.60 10.51 21.74
C MET A 28 28.54 9.53 21.25
N THR A 29 28.98 8.44 20.62
CA THR A 29 28.13 7.31 20.21
C THR A 29 27.59 6.67 21.48
N THR A 30 26.48 7.21 21.97
CA THR A 30 25.59 6.47 22.84
C THR A 30 24.99 5.38 21.97
N SER A 31 25.61 4.21 22.01
CA SER A 31 25.02 2.98 21.48
C SER A 31 23.81 2.66 22.36
N PHE A 32 22.70 3.33 22.08
CA PHE A 32 21.41 2.76 22.38
C PHE A 32 21.32 1.54 21.47
N CYS A 33 21.39 0.35 22.06
CA CYS A 33 20.89 -0.84 21.40
C CYS A 33 19.39 -0.62 21.19
N PHE A 34 19.01 0.07 20.11
CA PHE A 34 17.69 -0.09 19.55
C PHE A 34 17.61 -1.56 19.19
N GLN A 35 16.84 -2.31 19.96
CA GLN A 35 16.48 -3.64 19.56
C GLN A 35 15.67 -3.45 18.28
N GLU A 36 16.27 -3.86 17.16
CA GLU A 36 15.66 -3.89 15.83
C GLU A 36 14.27 -4.51 16.01
N ALA A 37 13.24 -3.67 15.89
CA ALA A 37 11.88 -4.09 16.17
C ALA A 37 11.48 -5.01 15.05
N GLN A 38 11.66 -6.33 15.21
CA GLN A 38 11.34 -7.28 14.16
C GLN A 38 9.86 -7.11 13.74
N PRO A 39 9.55 -7.20 12.43
CA PRO A 39 8.19 -7.05 11.97
C PRO A 39 7.30 -8.13 12.58
N SER A 40 6.09 -7.75 12.99
CA SER A 40 5.08 -8.74 13.37
C SER A 40 4.57 -9.48 12.13
N VAL A 41 3.89 -10.62 12.34
CA VAL A 41 3.20 -11.35 11.25
C VAL A 41 2.22 -10.44 10.51
N MET A 42 1.52 -9.56 11.24
CA MET A 42 0.57 -8.61 10.63
C MET A 42 1.28 -7.58 9.76
N ASP A 43 2.44 -7.08 10.19
CA ASP A 43 3.21 -6.11 9.41
C ASP A 43 3.70 -6.70 8.08
N ILE A 44 4.20 -7.94 8.12
CA ILE A 44 4.58 -8.68 6.91
C ILE A 44 3.37 -8.88 6.00
N GLN A 45 2.21 -9.27 6.54
CA GLN A 45 0.98 -9.45 5.74
C GLN A 45 0.57 -8.15 5.06
N ILE A 46 0.61 -7.01 5.77
CA ILE A 46 0.29 -5.70 5.20
C ILE A 46 1.22 -5.38 4.04
N GLU A 47 2.53 -5.59 4.20
CA GLU A 47 3.49 -5.32 3.11
C GLU A 47 3.30 -6.27 1.93
N LEU A 48 3.02 -7.56 2.15
CA LEU A 48 2.67 -8.48 1.06
C LEU A 48 1.40 -8.05 0.32
N ILE A 49 0.39 -7.55 1.04
CA ILE A 49 -0.83 -7.00 0.42
C ILE A 49 -0.53 -5.74 -0.39
N HIS A 50 0.35 -4.86 0.08
CA HIS A 50 0.81 -3.70 -0.70
C HIS A 50 1.50 -4.11 -2.01
N GLN A 51 2.14 -5.28 -2.02
CA GLN A 51 2.71 -5.88 -3.24
C GLN A 51 1.70 -6.72 -4.04
N SER A 52 0.41 -6.71 -3.71
CA SER A 52 -0.63 -7.56 -4.31
C SER A 52 -0.37 -9.06 -4.22
N MET A 53 0.49 -9.50 -3.29
CA MET A 53 0.83 -10.91 -3.04
C MET A 53 -0.19 -11.57 -2.11
N THR A 54 -1.45 -11.53 -2.50
CA THR A 54 -2.51 -12.30 -1.83
C THR A 54 -2.57 -13.73 -2.39
N PRO A 55 -3.01 -14.73 -1.62
CA PRO A 55 -3.10 -16.10 -2.11
C PRO A 55 -3.88 -16.24 -3.41
N ASP A 56 -4.99 -15.52 -3.56
CA ASP A 56 -5.83 -15.56 -4.76
C ASP A 56 -5.10 -15.01 -5.98
N VAL A 57 -4.31 -13.94 -5.83
CA VAL A 57 -3.51 -13.37 -6.93
C VAL A 57 -2.37 -14.31 -7.31
N LEU A 58 -1.66 -14.88 -6.32
CA LEU A 58 -0.58 -15.83 -6.59
C LEU A 58 -1.12 -17.09 -7.29
N CYS A 59 -2.26 -17.60 -6.83
CA CYS A 59 -2.94 -18.73 -7.45
C CYS A 59 -3.41 -18.38 -8.87
N ALA A 60 -4.03 -17.22 -9.09
CA ALA A 60 -4.49 -16.78 -10.39
C ALA A 60 -3.33 -16.51 -11.38
N ALA A 61 -2.18 -16.07 -10.89
CA ALA A 61 -0.96 -15.94 -11.69
C ALA A 61 -0.41 -17.31 -12.16
N GLY A 62 -0.84 -18.40 -11.51
CA GLY A 62 -0.51 -19.78 -11.86
C GLY A 62 0.48 -20.46 -10.93
N LEU A 63 0.82 -19.85 -9.80
CA LEU A 63 1.82 -20.41 -8.89
C LEU A 63 1.27 -21.65 -8.20
N THR A 64 2.13 -22.68 -8.14
CA THR A 64 1.92 -23.85 -7.30
C THR A 64 2.20 -23.51 -5.82
N ALA A 65 1.84 -24.43 -4.92
CA ALA A 65 2.15 -24.28 -3.50
C ALA A 65 3.66 -24.15 -3.22
N ASN A 66 4.50 -24.94 -3.92
CA ASN A 66 5.96 -24.91 -3.75
C ASN A 66 6.59 -23.60 -4.24
N GLU A 67 6.12 -23.10 -5.39
CA GLU A 67 6.54 -21.79 -5.90
C GLU A 67 6.08 -20.68 -4.97
N THR A 68 4.85 -20.75 -4.46
CA THR A 68 4.31 -19.80 -3.47
C THR A 68 5.16 -19.78 -2.20
N SER A 69 5.49 -20.93 -1.61
CA SER A 69 6.34 -21.00 -0.42
C SER A 69 7.73 -20.39 -0.67
N SER A 70 8.33 -20.68 -1.83
CA SER A 70 9.66 -20.17 -2.19
C SER A 70 9.61 -18.65 -2.40
N LEU A 71 8.59 -18.17 -3.12
CA LEU A 71 8.36 -16.76 -3.38
C LEU A 71 8.15 -15.98 -2.08
N LEU A 72 7.30 -16.47 -1.19
CA LEU A 72 7.01 -15.82 0.09
C LEU A 72 8.22 -15.84 1.01
N THR A 73 8.98 -16.94 1.08
CA THR A 73 10.23 -16.97 1.86
C THR A 73 11.19 -15.87 1.41
N PHE A 74 11.33 -15.70 0.10
CA PHE A 74 12.15 -14.65 -0.47
C PHE A 74 11.58 -13.24 -0.19
N ALA A 75 10.29 -13.02 -0.43
CA ALA A 75 9.63 -11.73 -0.21
C ALA A 75 9.68 -11.30 1.26
N ILE A 76 9.43 -12.22 2.19
CA ILE A 76 9.52 -11.99 3.63
C ILE A 76 10.95 -11.61 4.01
N GLY A 77 11.96 -12.33 3.51
CA GLY A 77 13.36 -12.00 3.75
C GLY A 77 13.73 -10.60 3.24
N ALA A 78 13.22 -10.19 2.08
CA ALA A 78 13.41 -8.85 1.54
C ALA A 78 12.72 -7.77 2.41
N ILE A 79 11.48 -8.00 2.84
CA ILE A 79 10.76 -7.08 3.74
C ILE A 79 11.50 -6.95 5.07
N GLN A 80 11.97 -8.05 5.65
CA GLN A 80 12.73 -8.06 6.89
C GLN A 80 14.05 -7.28 6.76
N ALA A 81 14.76 -7.43 5.64
CA ALA A 81 16.01 -6.73 5.39
C ALA A 81 15.85 -5.19 5.30
N ASP A 82 14.69 -4.72 4.82
CA ASP A 82 14.38 -3.29 4.70
C ASP A 82 13.45 -2.78 5.81
N TRP A 83 13.17 -3.60 6.82
CA TRP A 83 12.11 -3.33 7.79
C TRP A 83 12.35 -2.05 8.61
N ASP A 84 13.58 -1.79 9.02
CA ASP A 84 13.93 -0.55 9.74
C ASP A 84 13.56 0.70 8.93
N THR A 85 13.78 0.66 7.60
CA THR A 85 13.43 1.75 6.70
C THR A 85 11.92 1.89 6.55
N VAL A 86 11.21 0.77 6.38
CA VAL A 86 9.74 0.73 6.30
C VAL A 86 9.13 1.29 7.58
N PHE A 87 9.55 0.77 8.74
CA PHE A 87 9.03 1.12 10.05
C PHE A 87 9.27 2.59 10.40
N SER A 88 10.51 3.07 10.22
CA SER A 88 10.85 4.47 10.51
C SER A 88 10.11 5.44 9.59
N THR A 89 9.98 5.11 8.30
CA THR A 89 9.25 5.93 7.33
C THR A 89 7.75 5.96 7.63
N GLN A 90 7.15 4.83 7.97
CA GLN A 90 5.72 4.77 8.33
C GLN A 90 5.43 5.52 9.64
N THR A 91 6.33 5.43 10.63
CA THR A 91 6.23 6.20 11.88
C THR A 91 6.28 7.70 11.60
N ALA A 92 7.25 8.15 10.78
CA ALA A 92 7.36 9.55 10.38
C ALA A 92 6.10 10.04 9.64
N LEU A 93 5.53 9.23 8.74
CA LEU A 93 4.28 9.56 8.05
C LEU A 93 3.11 9.76 9.01
N ASN A 94 2.95 8.87 10.01
CA ASN A 94 1.88 8.98 11.00
C ASN A 94 2.02 10.25 11.85
N GLU A 95 3.25 10.61 12.24
CA GLU A 95 3.53 11.85 12.96
C GLU A 95 3.22 13.09 12.12
N LEU A 96 3.66 13.10 10.85
CA LEU A 96 3.40 14.19 9.92
C LEU A 96 1.90 14.36 9.60
N ASP A 97 1.14 13.27 9.49
CA ASP A 97 -0.32 13.31 9.31
C ASP A 97 -1.02 13.92 10.54
N GLY A 98 -0.52 13.64 11.75
CA GLY A 98 -0.96 14.31 12.97
C GLY A 98 -0.68 15.83 12.94
N GLN A 99 0.52 16.23 12.50
CA GLN A 99 0.88 17.64 12.34
C GLN A 99 0.01 18.33 11.28
N ARG A 100 -0.19 17.70 10.11
CA ARG A 100 -1.07 18.19 9.04
C ARG A 100 -2.46 18.47 9.59
N THR A 101 -3.06 17.48 10.26
CA THR A 101 -4.40 17.60 10.84
C THR A 101 -4.49 18.76 11.85
N SER A 102 -3.48 18.91 12.71
CA SER A 102 -3.41 20.01 13.68
C SER A 102 -3.30 21.39 13.02
N LEU A 103 -2.51 21.50 11.95
CA LEU A 103 -2.35 22.74 11.18
C LEU A 103 -3.63 23.11 10.42
N GLU A 104 -4.26 22.14 9.77
CA GLU A 104 -5.56 22.31 9.11
C GLU A 104 -6.64 22.78 10.09
N GLN A 105 -6.66 22.23 11.31
CA GLN A 105 -7.60 22.65 12.35
C GLN A 105 -7.30 24.08 12.83
N SER A 106 -6.01 24.43 12.98
CA SER A 106 -5.59 25.78 13.38
C SER A 106 -5.99 26.82 12.33
N LEU A 107 -5.84 26.51 11.03
CA LEU A 107 -6.26 27.36 9.92
C LEU A 107 -7.78 27.61 9.90
N LYS A 108 -8.57 26.66 10.37
CA LYS A 108 -10.04 26.79 10.47
C LYS A 108 -10.50 27.64 11.65
N SER A 109 -9.60 28.09 12.53
CA SER A 109 -9.96 28.91 13.69
C SER A 109 -10.37 30.34 13.28
N SER A 110 -11.47 30.84 13.86
CA SER A 110 -11.94 32.21 13.63
C SER A 110 -11.06 33.22 14.34
N GLY A 111 -10.67 34.30 13.66
CA GLY A 111 -9.93 35.42 14.26
C GLY A 111 -8.42 35.42 14.02
N LEU A 112 -7.91 34.57 13.12
CA LEU A 112 -6.54 34.67 12.64
C LEU A 112 -6.33 35.95 11.83
N ASP A 113 -5.27 36.70 12.17
CA ASP A 113 -4.75 37.74 11.30
C ASP A 113 -4.05 37.13 10.07
N ASP A 114 -3.84 37.96 9.04
CA ASP A 114 -3.29 37.50 7.75
C ASP A 114 -1.84 36.99 7.88
N SER A 115 -1.06 37.54 8.81
CA SER A 115 0.33 37.11 9.04
C SER A 115 0.41 35.72 9.66
N THR A 116 -0.47 35.44 10.61
CA THR A 116 -0.59 34.14 11.28
C THR A 116 -1.13 33.11 10.30
N ARG A 117 -2.14 33.46 9.49
CA ARG A 117 -2.65 32.59 8.44
C ARG A 117 -1.56 32.20 7.44
N ALA A 118 -0.81 33.18 6.91
CA ALA A 118 0.27 32.92 5.97
C ALA A 118 1.38 32.04 6.57
N SER A 119 1.69 32.22 7.86
CA SER A 119 2.66 31.37 8.56
C SER A 119 2.18 29.92 8.69
N LEU A 120 0.91 29.71 9.04
CA LEU A 120 0.32 28.37 9.14
C LEU A 120 0.23 27.68 7.78
N GLU A 121 -0.16 28.40 6.72
CA GLU A 121 -0.16 27.88 5.34
C GLU A 121 1.25 27.47 4.89
N SER A 122 2.27 28.27 5.20
CA SER A 122 3.66 27.92 4.91
C SER A 122 4.13 26.68 5.67
N GLN A 123 3.71 26.49 6.92
CA GLN A 123 4.02 25.29 7.71
C GLN A 123 3.31 24.06 7.15
N LEU A 124 2.03 24.20 6.75
CA LEU A 124 1.27 23.12 6.11
C LEU A 124 1.96 22.65 4.83
N ASN A 125 2.34 23.58 3.95
CA ASN A 125 3.07 23.26 2.71
C ASN A 125 4.40 22.53 2.99
N ALA A 126 5.12 22.91 4.05
CA ALA A 126 6.35 22.23 4.44
C ALA A 126 6.10 20.80 4.94
N VAL A 127 5.04 20.58 5.73
CA VAL A 127 4.62 19.24 6.18
C VAL A 127 4.19 18.39 4.99
N GLU A 128 3.41 18.94 4.05
CA GLU A 128 3.00 18.22 2.83
C GLU A 128 4.20 17.80 1.96
N ALA A 129 5.22 18.65 1.85
CA ALA A 129 6.46 18.31 1.15
C ALA A 129 7.22 17.15 1.83
N LEU A 130 7.25 17.12 3.18
CA LEU A 130 7.85 16.02 3.93
C LEU A 130 7.05 14.72 3.76
N ILE A 131 5.71 14.78 3.81
CA ILE A 131 4.84 13.63 3.55
C ILE A 131 5.14 13.05 2.16
N ALA A 132 5.17 13.89 1.12
CA ALA A 132 5.47 13.44 -0.24
C ALA A 132 6.87 12.80 -0.33
N SER A 133 7.87 13.36 0.36
CA SER A 133 9.22 12.80 0.39
C SER A 133 9.27 11.43 1.06
N HIS A 134 8.62 11.25 2.21
CA HIS A 134 8.58 9.96 2.91
C HIS A 134 7.76 8.92 2.14
N GLN A 135 6.66 9.32 1.50
CA GLN A 135 5.91 8.45 0.59
C GLN A 135 6.78 7.97 -0.59
N ALA A 136 7.60 8.84 -1.17
CA ALA A 136 8.53 8.47 -2.23
C ALA A 136 9.58 7.45 -1.75
N THR A 137 10.10 7.62 -0.53
CA THR A 137 11.02 6.64 0.08
C THR A 137 10.35 5.28 0.25
N LEU A 138 9.15 5.25 0.83
CA LEU A 138 8.40 4.01 1.05
C LEU A 138 8.07 3.30 -0.26
N ASN A 139 7.65 4.06 -1.28
CA ASN A 139 7.38 3.53 -2.62
C ASN A 139 8.66 3.00 -3.28
N GLY A 140 9.82 3.63 -3.06
CA GLY A 140 11.10 3.15 -3.58
C GLY A 140 11.53 1.82 -2.98
N VAL A 141 11.37 1.64 -1.66
CA VAL A 141 11.62 0.37 -0.98
C VAL A 141 10.68 -0.71 -1.51
N ARG A 142 9.38 -0.42 -1.55
CA ARG A 142 8.36 -1.34 -2.08
C ARG A 142 8.62 -1.76 -3.52
N ALA A 143 8.96 -0.82 -4.41
CA ALA A 143 9.30 -1.13 -5.79
C ALA A 143 10.56 -2.03 -5.92
N THR A 144 11.52 -1.88 -5.00
CA THR A 144 12.71 -2.74 -4.95
C THR A 144 12.34 -4.16 -4.57
N ILE A 145 11.50 -4.32 -3.53
CA ILE A 145 10.96 -5.61 -3.11
C ILE A 145 10.15 -6.25 -4.25
N GLU A 146 9.23 -5.50 -4.87
CA GLU A 146 8.42 -5.96 -6.00
C GLU A 146 9.31 -6.47 -7.14
N THR A 147 10.29 -5.66 -7.56
CA THR A 147 11.21 -6.02 -8.65
C THR A 147 11.97 -7.30 -8.33
N ALA A 148 12.47 -7.44 -7.11
CA ALA A 148 13.19 -8.62 -6.67
C ALA A 148 12.29 -9.87 -6.71
N VAL A 149 11.06 -9.76 -6.22
CA VAL A 149 10.10 -10.85 -6.20
C VAL A 149 9.66 -11.24 -7.61
N LEU A 150 9.30 -10.28 -8.45
CA LEU A 150 8.93 -10.53 -9.85
C LEU A 150 10.05 -11.20 -10.65
N ASN A 151 11.31 -10.89 -10.36
CA ASN A 151 12.45 -11.52 -11.02
C ASN A 151 12.66 -12.99 -10.63
N SER A 152 12.05 -13.45 -9.54
CA SER A 152 12.09 -14.86 -9.13
C SER A 152 10.98 -15.71 -9.77
N MET A 153 10.00 -15.07 -10.41
CA MET A 153 8.89 -15.74 -11.11
C MET A 153 9.29 -16.13 -12.54
N SER A 154 8.60 -17.13 -13.11
CA SER A 154 8.68 -17.38 -14.54
C SER A 154 8.15 -16.17 -15.34
N THR A 155 8.56 -16.03 -16.60
CA THR A 155 8.10 -14.92 -17.44
C THR A 155 6.58 -14.91 -17.58
N ASP A 156 5.97 -16.09 -17.78
CA ASP A 156 4.52 -16.19 -17.96
C ASP A 156 3.79 -15.82 -16.68
N ASP A 157 4.18 -16.37 -15.53
CA ASP A 157 3.50 -16.09 -14.26
C ASP A 157 3.65 -14.63 -13.84
N ARG A 158 4.82 -14.04 -14.09
CA ARG A 158 5.05 -12.61 -13.90
C ARG A 158 4.12 -11.77 -14.78
N THR A 159 3.98 -12.10 -16.07
CA THR A 159 3.07 -11.38 -16.96
C THR A 159 1.63 -11.47 -16.45
N ARG A 160 1.18 -12.67 -16.03
CA ARG A 160 -0.17 -12.83 -15.49
C ARG A 160 -0.38 -12.04 -14.22
N PHE A 161 0.56 -12.11 -13.29
CA PHE A 161 0.55 -11.35 -12.04
C PHE A 161 0.44 -9.84 -12.29
N GLN A 162 1.27 -9.32 -13.20
CA GLN A 162 1.27 -7.89 -13.55
C GLN A 162 -0.05 -7.46 -14.18
N GLN A 163 -0.63 -8.25 -15.08
CA GLN A 163 -1.94 -7.97 -15.68
C GLN A 163 -3.05 -7.98 -14.63
N ILE A 164 -3.08 -9.00 -13.77
CA ILE A 164 -4.06 -9.09 -12.68
C ILE A 164 -3.96 -7.87 -11.76
N ASN A 165 -2.74 -7.45 -11.43
CA ASN A 165 -2.50 -6.29 -10.57
C ASN A 165 -2.92 -4.98 -11.25
N ALA A 166 -2.54 -4.78 -12.52
CA ALA A 166 -2.91 -3.60 -13.31
C ALA A 166 -4.43 -3.46 -13.46
N ASN A 167 -5.16 -4.57 -13.48
CA ASN A 167 -6.61 -4.62 -13.59
C ASN A 167 -7.34 -4.79 -12.25
N SER A 168 -6.64 -4.70 -11.10
CA SER A 168 -7.23 -4.91 -9.77
C SER A 168 -8.37 -3.92 -9.46
N ALA A 169 -8.27 -2.68 -9.92
CA ALA A 169 -9.28 -1.62 -9.74
C ALA A 169 -10.50 -1.76 -10.67
N ARG A 170 -10.53 -2.76 -11.57
CA ARG A 170 -11.60 -2.93 -12.57
C ARG A 170 -12.91 -3.50 -11.99
N ASN A 171 -12.97 -3.89 -10.72
CA ASN A 171 -14.19 -4.43 -10.07
C ASN A 171 -14.83 -5.62 -10.82
N VAL A 172 -14.01 -6.44 -11.47
CA VAL A 172 -14.42 -7.72 -12.09
C VAL A 172 -13.88 -8.91 -11.28
N PRO A 173 -14.45 -10.12 -11.45
CA PRO A 173 -13.91 -11.34 -10.83
C PRO A 173 -12.45 -11.60 -11.24
N MET A 174 -11.71 -12.31 -10.39
CA MET A 174 -10.24 -12.47 -10.52
C MET A 174 -9.83 -13.04 -11.88
N GLU A 175 -10.58 -14.01 -12.40
CA GLU A 175 -10.23 -14.71 -13.64
C GLU A 175 -10.28 -13.83 -14.90
N TYR A 176 -10.97 -12.69 -14.85
CA TYR A 176 -11.04 -11.75 -15.97
C TYR A 176 -9.97 -10.68 -15.89
N ARG A 177 -9.32 -10.46 -14.74
CA ARG A 177 -8.29 -9.42 -14.57
C ARG A 177 -7.04 -9.69 -15.38
N ILE A 178 -6.91 -10.90 -15.91
CA ILE A 178 -5.83 -11.27 -16.82
C ILE A 178 -5.98 -10.66 -18.23
N LEU A 179 -7.19 -10.24 -18.59
CA LEU A 179 -7.50 -9.83 -19.95
C LEU A 179 -6.88 -8.47 -20.30
N ASP A 180 -6.45 -8.33 -21.56
CA ASP A 180 -6.05 -7.06 -22.15
C ASP A 180 -7.20 -6.54 -23.03
N LEU A 181 -8.03 -5.67 -22.44
CA LEU A 181 -9.25 -5.14 -23.06
C LEU A 181 -9.19 -3.62 -23.18
N THR A 182 -9.89 -3.08 -24.19
CA THR A 182 -10.15 -1.64 -24.29
C THR A 182 -11.06 -1.16 -23.18
N GLU A 183 -11.10 0.15 -22.91
CA GLU A 183 -11.99 0.70 -21.87
C GLU A 183 -13.47 0.41 -22.15
N ASP A 184 -13.88 0.43 -23.42
CA ASP A 184 -15.25 0.11 -23.83
C ASP A 184 -15.57 -1.36 -23.52
N GLN A 185 -14.66 -2.27 -23.85
CA GLN A 185 -14.81 -3.69 -23.52
C GLN A 185 -14.85 -3.95 -22.00
N TRP A 186 -14.05 -3.22 -21.22
CA TRP A 186 -14.12 -3.25 -19.76
C TRP A 186 -15.45 -2.70 -19.23
N ALA A 187 -15.98 -1.62 -19.82
CA ALA A 187 -17.26 -1.07 -19.46
C ALA A 187 -18.40 -2.08 -19.72
N ASP A 188 -18.40 -2.73 -20.88
CA ASP A 188 -19.36 -3.77 -21.24
C ASP A 188 -19.31 -4.96 -20.28
N LEU A 189 -18.11 -5.44 -19.96
CA LEU A 189 -17.93 -6.57 -19.03
C LEU A 189 -18.39 -6.21 -17.61
N ARG A 190 -18.04 -5.01 -17.12
CA ARG A 190 -18.50 -4.52 -15.80
C ARG A 190 -20.01 -4.35 -15.77
N HIS A 191 -20.60 -3.82 -16.85
CA HIS A 191 -22.04 -3.69 -16.96
C HIS A 191 -22.74 -5.05 -16.92
N ALA A 192 -22.23 -6.04 -17.67
CA ALA A 192 -22.76 -7.39 -17.67
C ALA A 192 -22.71 -8.01 -16.25
N PHE A 193 -21.61 -7.86 -15.52
CA PHE A 193 -21.53 -8.31 -14.12
C PHE A 193 -22.47 -7.58 -13.18
N ALA A 194 -22.64 -6.27 -13.36
CA ALA A 194 -23.59 -5.49 -12.57
C ALA A 194 -25.03 -5.99 -12.78
N VAL A 195 -25.42 -6.23 -14.03
CA VAL A 195 -26.74 -6.75 -14.42
C VAL A 195 -27.00 -8.13 -13.82
N VAL A 196 -26.01 -9.04 -13.88
CA VAL A 196 -26.10 -10.38 -13.25
C VAL A 196 -26.24 -10.27 -11.73
N LYS A 197 -25.58 -9.30 -11.10
CA LYS A 197 -25.62 -9.13 -9.64
C LYS A 197 -26.95 -8.54 -9.15
N THR A 198 -27.60 -7.69 -9.94
CA THR A 198 -28.81 -6.98 -9.53
C THR A 198 -30.11 -7.68 -9.89
N ASN A 199 -30.09 -8.57 -10.88
CA ASN A 199 -31.30 -9.25 -11.35
C ASN A 199 -31.36 -10.69 -10.84
N ASP A 200 -32.54 -11.10 -10.37
CA ASP A 200 -32.81 -12.50 -10.00
C ASP A 200 -32.66 -13.44 -11.22
N GLU A 201 -32.92 -12.92 -12.44
CA GLU A 201 -32.64 -13.57 -13.71
C GLU A 201 -31.75 -12.67 -14.59
N PRO A 202 -30.50 -13.07 -14.90
CA PRO A 202 -29.62 -12.31 -15.78
C PRO A 202 -30.22 -12.11 -17.17
N THR A 203 -30.03 -10.94 -17.76
CA THR A 203 -30.49 -10.72 -19.14
C THR A 203 -29.70 -11.60 -20.12
N PRO A 204 -30.31 -12.01 -21.25
CA PRO A 204 -29.61 -12.78 -22.28
C PRO A 204 -28.35 -12.07 -22.79
N GLU A 205 -28.40 -10.74 -22.93
CA GLU A 205 -27.26 -9.94 -23.40
C GLU A 205 -26.08 -9.99 -22.42
N ALA A 206 -26.34 -9.78 -21.12
CA ALA A 206 -25.29 -9.84 -20.10
C ALA A 206 -24.67 -11.25 -20.02
N THR A 207 -25.52 -12.28 -20.12
CA THR A 207 -25.08 -13.68 -20.15
C THR A 207 -24.21 -13.96 -21.38
N GLN A 208 -24.58 -13.42 -22.55
CA GLN A 208 -23.82 -13.61 -23.79
C GLN A 208 -22.46 -12.90 -23.75
N VAL A 209 -22.37 -11.69 -23.19
CA VAL A 209 -21.10 -10.96 -23.02
C VAL A 209 -20.14 -11.78 -22.14
N ILE A 210 -20.61 -12.23 -20.97
CA ILE A 210 -19.79 -13.03 -20.05
C ILE A 210 -19.40 -14.37 -20.69
N ALA A 211 -20.33 -15.04 -21.37
CA ALA A 211 -20.06 -16.29 -22.08
C ALA A 211 -18.99 -16.11 -23.17
N GLY A 212 -18.97 -14.97 -23.86
CA GLY A 212 -17.91 -14.63 -24.83
C GLY A 212 -16.52 -14.66 -24.19
N TYR A 213 -16.34 -13.95 -23.07
CA TYR A 213 -15.06 -13.94 -22.34
C TYR A 213 -14.73 -15.29 -21.69
N ASN A 214 -15.73 -16.06 -21.27
CA ASN A 214 -15.53 -17.41 -20.74
C ASN A 214 -14.89 -18.38 -21.74
N THR A 215 -14.99 -18.12 -23.04
CA THR A 215 -14.34 -18.97 -24.05
C THR A 215 -12.86 -18.63 -24.24
N GLN A 216 -12.36 -17.54 -23.67
CA GLN A 216 -10.96 -17.17 -23.81
C GLN A 216 -10.06 -18.14 -23.03
N TYR A 217 -8.94 -18.50 -23.64
CA TYR A 217 -7.99 -19.44 -23.07
C TYR A 217 -7.48 -18.97 -21.70
N ASP A 218 -7.09 -17.70 -21.59
CA ASP A 218 -6.50 -17.16 -20.35
C ASP A 218 -7.49 -17.17 -19.18
N VAL A 219 -8.76 -16.83 -19.43
CA VAL A 219 -9.81 -16.90 -18.40
C VAL A 219 -10.01 -18.33 -17.92
N ASN A 220 -10.07 -19.30 -18.84
CA ASN A 220 -10.21 -20.71 -18.48
C ASN A 220 -8.98 -21.25 -17.73
N LEU A 221 -7.78 -20.83 -18.13
CA LEU A 221 -6.55 -21.22 -17.46
C LEU A 221 -6.54 -20.72 -16.01
N VAL A 222 -6.87 -19.44 -15.79
CA VAL A 222 -6.92 -18.86 -14.45
C VAL A 222 -7.99 -19.54 -13.59
N ARG A 223 -9.15 -19.88 -14.15
CA ARG A 223 -10.17 -20.67 -13.45
C ARG A 223 -9.64 -22.03 -13.01
N VAL A 224 -8.99 -22.77 -13.91
CA VAL A 224 -8.41 -24.07 -13.58
C VAL A 224 -7.40 -23.94 -12.44
N TYR A 225 -6.56 -22.89 -12.44
CA TYR A 225 -5.64 -22.64 -11.34
C TYR A 225 -6.36 -22.34 -10.04
N LEU A 226 -7.34 -21.44 -10.04
CA LEU A 226 -8.14 -21.13 -8.86
C LEU A 226 -8.85 -22.38 -8.31
N ASP A 227 -9.47 -23.19 -9.17
CA ASP A 227 -10.19 -24.39 -8.76
C ASP A 227 -9.26 -25.48 -8.21
N THR A 228 -8.07 -25.64 -8.80
CA THR A 228 -7.17 -26.78 -8.50
C THR A 228 -6.15 -26.44 -7.41
N ASN A 229 -5.61 -25.22 -7.40
CA ASN A 229 -4.43 -24.87 -6.62
C ASN A 229 -4.75 -24.01 -5.39
N GLN A 230 -5.91 -23.34 -5.32
CA GLN A 230 -6.18 -22.32 -4.30
C GLN A 230 -6.03 -22.85 -2.87
N THR A 231 -6.49 -24.07 -2.58
CA THR A 231 -6.33 -24.67 -1.24
C THR A 231 -4.86 -24.88 -0.87
N ALA A 232 -4.06 -25.36 -1.82
CA ALA A 232 -2.64 -25.64 -1.60
C ALA A 232 -1.83 -24.33 -1.47
N VAL A 233 -2.13 -23.33 -2.30
CA VAL A 233 -1.53 -21.98 -2.23
C VAL A 233 -1.89 -21.29 -0.91
N ASN A 234 -3.15 -21.35 -0.48
CA ASN A 234 -3.57 -20.83 0.83
C ASN A 234 -2.81 -21.48 1.98
N THR A 235 -2.62 -22.80 1.93
CA THR A 235 -1.87 -23.55 2.95
C THR A 235 -0.41 -23.11 2.97
N ALA A 236 0.25 -23.02 1.81
CA ALA A 236 1.62 -22.53 1.68
C ALA A 236 1.77 -21.10 2.22
N TYR A 237 0.79 -20.22 1.93
CA TYR A 237 0.77 -18.86 2.43
C TYR A 237 0.67 -18.80 3.96
N MET A 238 -0.29 -19.51 4.55
CA MET A 238 -0.44 -19.56 6.01
C MET A 238 0.80 -20.15 6.70
N GLN A 239 1.42 -21.16 6.10
CA GLN A 239 2.67 -21.74 6.62
C GLN A 239 3.82 -20.72 6.61
N ALA A 240 4.00 -19.99 5.51
CA ALA A 240 4.99 -18.93 5.43
C ALA A 240 4.75 -17.84 6.49
N MET A 241 3.49 -17.45 6.72
CA MET A 241 3.14 -16.48 7.76
C MET A 241 3.38 -17.01 9.18
N SER A 242 3.14 -18.29 9.42
CA SER A 242 3.41 -18.91 10.74
C SER A 242 4.89 -18.96 11.07
N ALA A 243 5.77 -19.09 10.06
CA ALA A 243 7.22 -19.11 10.23
C ALA A 243 7.81 -17.74 10.59
N VAL A 244 7.09 -16.64 10.32
CA VAL A 244 7.51 -15.29 10.76
C VAL A 244 7.34 -15.12 12.27
N GLY A 245 6.33 -15.78 12.86
CA GLY A 245 6.00 -15.64 14.28
C GLY A 245 6.68 -16.65 15.22
N SER A 246 7.46 -17.59 14.68
CA SER A 246 8.16 -18.66 15.41
C SER A 246 9.61 -18.31 15.72
#